data_AF-A0A8K1RR58-F1
#
_entry.id   AF-A0A8K1RR58-F1
#
_cell.length_a   1.000
_cell.length_b   1.000
_cell.length_c   1.000
_cell.angle_alpha   90.00
_cell.angle_beta   90.00
_cell.angle_gamma   90.00
#
_symmetry.space_group_name_H-M   'P 1'
#
loop_
_entity.id
_entity.type
_entity.pdbx_description
1 polymer ?
#
loop_
_entity_poly.entity_id
_entity_poly.type
_entity_poly.pdbx_seq_one_letter_code
_entity_poly.pdbx_strand_id
1 'polypeptide(L)' 'MAVPKKRRSKSKGKIKLAIWKGKGRKMANRALSLAKSILNEESKFIFNKKEIEKKIRKKETTLDIKEVDNLE' A
#
# COMPACT_ATOMS: atom_id res chain seq x y z
N MET A 1 -3.50 37.47 -7.13
CA MET A 1 -3.47 36.00 -7.24
C MET A 1 -3.78 35.60 -8.67
N ALA A 2 -3.11 34.58 -9.21
CA ALA A 2 -3.39 34.12 -10.57
C ALA A 2 -4.73 33.35 -10.61
N VAL A 3 -5.64 33.75 -11.50
CA VAL A 3 -6.94 33.11 -11.69
C VAL A 3 -6.99 32.51 -13.10
N PRO A 4 -7.50 31.27 -13.28
CA PRO A 4 -7.64 30.69 -14.60
C PRO A 4 -8.63 31.49 -15.43
N LYS A 5 -8.17 32.05 -16.55
CA LYS A 5 -9.01 32.84 -17.46
C LYS A 5 -10.13 32.02 -18.10
N LYS A 6 -9.91 30.71 -18.30
CA LYS A 6 -10.86 29.77 -18.91
C LYS A 6 -10.78 28.41 -18.21
N ARG A 7 -11.90 27.70 -18.20
CA ARG A 7 -11.95 26.32 -17.69
C ARG A 7 -11.08 25.40 -18.55
N ARG A 8 -10.50 24.39 -17.91
CA ARG A 8 -9.76 23.33 -18.61
C ARG A 8 -10.74 22.50 -19.46
N SER A 9 -10.32 22.09 -20.65
CA SER A 9 -11.10 21.15 -21.47
C SER A 9 -11.24 19.79 -20.78
N LYS A 10 -12.33 19.05 -21.08
CA LYS A 10 -12.58 17.73 -20.51
C LYS A 10 -11.40 16.76 -20.77
N SER A 11 -10.84 16.78 -21.98
CA SER A 11 -9.68 15.95 -22.37
C SER A 11 -8.46 16.23 -21.49
N LYS A 12 -8.05 17.50 -21.32
CA LYS A 12 -6.90 17.85 -20.47
C LYS A 12 -7.14 17.48 -18.99
N GLY A 13 -8.38 17.49 -18.51
CA GLY A 13 -8.73 16.98 -17.19
C GLY A 13 -8.51 15.47 -17.06
N LYS A 14 -9.05 14.70 -18.01
CA LYS A 14 -8.90 13.23 -18.07
C LYS A 14 -7.44 12.79 -18.15
N ILE A 15 -6.62 13.47 -18.95
CA ILE A 15 -5.18 13.17 -19.08
C ILE A 15 -4.46 13.31 -17.73
N LYS A 16 -4.72 14.40 -16.99
CA LYS A 16 -4.10 14.59 -15.66
C LYS A 16 -4.55 13.51 -14.66
N LEU A 17 -5.83 13.15 -14.69
CA LEU A 17 -6.35 12.06 -13.84
C LEU A 17 -5.71 10.71 -14.20
N ALA A 18 -5.56 10.41 -15.48
CA ALA A 18 -4.90 9.19 -15.94
C ALA A 18 -3.43 9.12 -15.49
N ILE A 19 -2.69 10.23 -15.58
CA ILE A 19 -1.31 10.32 -15.07
C ILE A 19 -1.28 10.05 -13.56
N TRP A 20 -2.21 10.64 -12.80
CA TRP A 20 -2.29 10.43 -11.35
C TRP A 20 -2.60 8.95 -11.01
N LYS A 21 -3.58 8.34 -11.67
CA LYS A 21 -3.91 6.91 -11.51
C LYS A 21 -2.77 5.99 -11.95
N GLY A 22 -2.02 6.36 -12.99
CA GLY A 22 -0.86 5.62 -13.50
C GLY A 22 0.25 5.45 -12.47
N LYS A 23 0.41 6.39 -11.52
CA LYS A 23 1.37 6.27 -10.42
C LYS A 23 1.07 5.06 -9.53
N GLY A 24 -0.21 4.81 -9.23
CA GLY A 24 -0.64 3.64 -8.45
C GLY A 24 -0.32 2.33 -9.16
N ARG A 25 -0.59 2.24 -10.46
CA ARG A 25 -0.27 1.06 -11.27
C ARG A 25 1.25 0.77 -11.29
N LYS A 26 2.07 1.82 -11.42
CA LYS A 26 3.53 1.69 -11.35
C LYS A 26 4.00 1.16 -9.99
N MET A 27 3.39 1.63 -8.91
CA MET A 27 3.72 1.16 -7.56
C MET A 27 3.28 -0.29 -7.35
N ALA A 28 2.08 -0.66 -7.80
CA ALA A 28 1.57 -2.03 -7.71
C ALA A 28 2.50 -3.04 -8.41
N ASN A 29 2.97 -2.72 -9.62
CA ASN A 29 3.90 -3.59 -10.35
C ASN A 29 5.23 -3.79 -9.59
N ARG A 30 5.76 -2.72 -8.99
CA ARG A 30 6.98 -2.78 -8.17
C ARG A 30 6.76 -3.61 -6.91
N ALA A 31 5.65 -3.39 -6.20
CA ALA A 31 5.30 -4.14 -5.00
C ALA A 31 5.14 -5.64 -5.30
N LEU A 32 4.49 -5.99 -6.42
CA LEU A 32 4.33 -7.38 -6.85
C LEU A 32 5.68 -8.02 -7.17
N SER A 33 6.54 -7.33 -7.94
CA SER A 33 7.90 -7.81 -8.24
C SER A 33 8.71 -8.03 -6.96
N LEU A 34 8.58 -7.13 -5.99
CA LEU A 34 9.26 -7.23 -4.70
C LEU A 34 8.73 -8.42 -3.88
N ALA A 35 7.41 -8.60 -3.80
CA ALA A 35 6.80 -9.73 -3.10
C ALA A 35 7.25 -11.08 -3.67
N LYS A 36 7.30 -11.21 -5.00
CA LYS A 36 7.84 -12.40 -5.67
C LYS A 36 9.31 -12.63 -5.32
N SER A 37 10.11 -11.57 -5.30
CA SER A 37 11.51 -11.69 -4.92
C SER A 37 11.66 -12.17 -3.48
N ILE A 38 10.93 -11.59 -2.53
CA ILE A 38 11.00 -11.96 -1.10
C ILE A 38 10.56 -13.41 -0.86
N LEU A 39 9.61 -13.93 -1.64
CA LEU A 39 9.15 -15.31 -1.52
C LEU A 39 10.21 -16.32 -1.97
N ASN A 40 11.12 -15.94 -2.86
CA ASN A 40 12.19 -16.82 -3.32
C ASN A 40 13.29 -16.94 -2.26
N GLU A 41 13.81 -18.16 -2.07
CA GLU A 41 14.84 -18.45 -1.06
C GLU A 41 16.19 -17.77 -1.34
N GLU A 42 16.47 -17.45 -2.62
CA GLU A 42 17.70 -16.79 -3.06
C GLU A 42 17.60 -15.24 -3.10
N SER A 43 16.59 -14.65 -2.47
CA SER A 43 16.43 -13.19 -2.51
C SER A 43 17.57 -12.46 -1.80
N LYS A 44 18.13 -11.46 -2.47
CA LYS A 44 19.09 -10.51 -1.86
C LYS A 44 18.44 -9.53 -0.87
N PHE A 45 17.11 -9.49 -0.78
CA PHE A 45 16.42 -8.60 0.14
C PHE A 45 16.38 -9.22 1.54
N ILE A 46 16.80 -8.44 2.55
CA ILE A 46 16.73 -8.87 3.95
C ILE A 46 15.29 -8.73 4.43
N PHE A 47 14.62 -9.87 4.61
CA PHE A 47 13.27 -9.95 5.18
C PHE A 47 13.32 -10.71 6.52
N ASN A 48 13.13 -10.00 7.63
CA ASN A 48 13.17 -10.62 8.97
C ASN A 48 11.84 -11.32 9.30
N LYS A 49 11.67 -12.54 8.77
CA LYS A 49 10.44 -13.34 8.92
C LYS A 49 10.06 -13.55 10.39
N LYS A 50 11.02 -13.85 11.26
CA LYS A 50 10.80 -14.12 12.69
C LYS A 50 10.24 -12.92 13.46
N GLU A 51 10.70 -11.71 13.15
CA GLU A 51 10.20 -10.50 13.81
C GLU A 51 8.77 -10.17 13.38
N ILE A 52 8.44 -10.42 12.12
CA ILE A 52 7.10 -10.22 11.56
C ILE A 52 6.11 -11.22 12.17
N GLU A 53 6.48 -12.49 12.26
CA GLU A 53 5.66 -13.53 12.91
C GLU A 53 5.36 -13.19 14.39
N LYS A 54 6.36 -12.68 15.13
CA LYS A 54 6.16 -12.20 16.51
C LYS A 54 5.20 -11.03 16.58
N LYS A 55 5.30 -10.07 15.65
CA LYS A 55 4.38 -8.91 15.59
C LYS A 55 2.95 -9.33 15.23
N ILE A 56 2.78 -10.30 14.32
CA ILE A 56 1.46 -10.85 13.96
C ILE A 56 0.80 -11.49 15.18
N ARG A 57 1.50 -12.39 15.85
CA ARG A 57 1.01 -13.07 17.08
C ARG A 57 0.66 -12.08 18.19
N LYS A 58 1.49 -11.04 18.38
CA LYS A 58 1.21 -9.96 19.35
C LYS A 58 -0.04 -9.14 18.97
N LYS A 59 -0.36 -9.02 17.69
CA LYS A 59 -1.55 -8.30 17.22
C LYS A 59 -2.82 -9.11 17.41
N GLU A 60 -2.78 -10.41 17.10
CA GLU A 60 -3.90 -11.35 17.32
C GLU A 60 -4.30 -11.36 18.80
N THR A 61 -3.33 -11.56 19.69
CA THR A 61 -3.57 -11.51 21.15
C THR A 61 -4.18 -10.19 21.64
N THR A 62 -3.80 -9.05 21.06
CA THR A 62 -4.41 -7.75 21.42
C THR A 62 -5.83 -7.55 20.88
N LEU A 63 -6.21 -8.25 19.81
CA LEU A 63 -7.58 -8.22 19.29
C LEU A 63 -8.48 -9.09 20.16
N ASP A 64 -8.02 -10.28 20.54
CA ASP A 64 -8.74 -11.18 21.44
C ASP A 64 -9.06 -10.49 22.77
N ILE A 65 -8.10 -9.77 23.36
CA ILE A 65 -8.30 -9.01 24.61
C ILE A 65 -9.38 -7.92 24.43
N LYS A 66 -9.36 -7.18 23.31
CA LYS A 66 -10.36 -6.14 23.04
C LYS A 66 -11.75 -6.69 22.77
N GLU A 67 -11.86 -7.88 22.19
CA GLU A 67 -13.16 -8.53 21.99
C GLU A 67 -13.77 -8.97 23.31
N VAL A 68 -12.94 -9.47 24.25
CA VAL A 68 -13.36 -9.79 25.63
C VAL A 68 -13.81 -8.53 26.38
N ASP A 69 -13.05 -7.43 26.28
CA ASP A 69 -13.39 -6.14 26.95
C ASP A 69 -14.68 -5.49 26.41
N ASN A 70 -15.16 -5.86 25.21
CA ASN A 70 -16.42 -5.34 24.64
C ASN A 70 -17.64 -6.21 24.95
N LEU A 71 -17.45 -7.36 25.61
CA LEU A 71 -18.50 -8.30 26.00
C LEU A 71 -18.91 -8.18 27.48
N GLU A 72 -18.11 -7.49 28.30
CA GLU A 72 -18.43 -7.03 29.67
C GLU A 72 -19.10 -5.66 29.68
#